data_AF-A0A850VDU8-F1
#
_entry.id   AF-A0A850VDU8-F1
#
_cell.length_a   1.000
_cell.length_b   1.000
_cell.length_c   1.000
_cell.angle_alpha   90.00
_cell.angle_beta   90.00
_cell.angle_gamma   90.00
#
_symmetry.space_group_name_H-M   'P 1'
#
loop_
_entity.id
_entity.type
_entity.pdbx_description
1 polymer ?
#
loop_
_entity_poly.entity_id
_entity_poly.type
_entity_poly.pdbx_seq_one_letter_code
_entity_poly.pdbx_strand_id
1 'polypeptide(L)'
;AMATAGPRSFSAAEVRARCAQGACLVSCHRRLYDLSGFVRLHPGGEQLLRRRAGTDVSAALDGPPHRHSENARRWLEQYYVGEIEPGDEQQLLLGHGKGFAAQKPAAAAAQLCAWHWDGLWVPQHCKHCLLPQDLVDWQKPLLWQVGYLGEKYDEWVHQPVDRPIRLFHSDFLEFLSKTAWYVVFMVWTPVVLYLSWVSYTSLAQGNTRLFSSFTTEYSIPVHKYYFPFIFLLGMILWSLLEYLIHRFVFHMKPPASNYYLITLHFLLHGQHHK
;
A
#
# COMPACT_ATOMS: atom_id res chain seq x y z
N ALA A 1 -15.58 -1.04 35.74
CA ALA A 1 -16.10 -1.79 34.58
C ALA A 1 -16.41 -0.78 33.47
N MET A 2 -15.56 -0.70 32.44
CA MET A 2 -15.87 0.12 31.25
C MET A 2 -16.91 -0.65 30.43
N ALA A 3 -18.08 -0.05 30.22
CA ALA A 3 -19.09 -0.60 29.34
C ALA A 3 -18.50 -0.71 27.93
N THR A 4 -18.34 -1.94 27.43
CA THR A 4 -18.06 -2.18 26.02
C THR A 4 -19.28 -1.72 25.24
N ALA A 5 -19.24 -0.51 24.68
CA ALA A 5 -20.27 -0.03 23.77
C ALA A 5 -20.38 -1.03 22.62
N GLY A 6 -21.57 -1.62 22.45
CA GLY A 6 -21.84 -2.54 21.35
C GLY A 6 -21.62 -1.87 19.99
N PRO A 7 -21.51 -2.67 18.91
CA PRO A 7 -21.40 -2.12 17.57
C PRO A 7 -22.58 -1.18 17.29
N ARG A 8 -22.29 -0.01 16.71
CA ARG A 8 -23.30 0.99 16.37
C ARG A 8 -24.27 0.39 15.36
N SER A 9 -25.57 0.47 15.62
CA SER A 9 -26.60 0.04 14.69
C SER A 9 -26.99 1.17 13.74
N PHE A 10 -27.30 0.82 12.49
CA PHE A 10 -27.72 1.75 11.44
C PHE A 10 -29.01 1.25 10.78
N SER A 11 -29.96 2.16 10.58
CA SER A 11 -31.18 1.87 9.80
C SER A 11 -30.93 1.97 8.29
N ALA A 12 -31.70 1.26 7.48
CA ALA A 12 -31.59 1.35 6.02
C ALA A 12 -31.92 2.76 5.50
N ALA A 13 -32.75 3.53 6.22
CA ALA A 13 -33.04 4.92 5.88
C ALA A 13 -31.82 5.83 6.12
N GLU A 14 -31.11 5.64 7.24
CA GLU A 14 -29.90 6.38 7.54
C GLU A 14 -28.79 6.10 6.51
N VAL A 15 -28.58 4.84 6.15
CA VAL A 15 -27.60 4.45 5.13
C VAL A 15 -27.92 5.12 3.79
N ARG A 16 -29.19 5.09 3.36
CA ARG A 16 -29.64 5.74 2.12
C ARG A 16 -29.43 7.26 2.15
N ALA A 17 -29.73 7.91 3.27
CA ALA A 17 -29.53 9.35 3.42
C ALA A 17 -28.06 9.74 3.29
N ARG A 18 -27.15 8.98 3.90
CA ARG A 18 -25.70 9.20 3.78
C ARG A 18 -25.19 8.92 2.37
N CYS A 19 -25.68 7.88 1.71
CA CYS A 19 -25.37 7.62 0.30
C CYS A 19 -25.82 8.76 -0.62
N ALA A 20 -26.99 9.35 -0.35
CA ALA A 20 -27.48 10.52 -1.08
C ALA A 20 -26.62 11.78 -0.88
N GLN A 21 -25.94 11.89 0.26
CA GLN A 21 -24.95 12.95 0.55
C GLN A 21 -23.58 12.69 -0.11
N GLY A 22 -23.43 11.58 -0.83
CA GLY A 22 -22.20 11.24 -1.56
C GLY A 22 -21.27 10.24 -0.87
N ALA A 23 -21.64 9.73 0.32
CA ALA A 23 -20.91 8.65 0.97
C ALA A 23 -21.09 7.32 0.20
N CYS A 24 -20.08 6.46 0.23
CA CYS A 24 -20.13 5.14 -0.39
C CYS A 24 -20.23 4.05 0.69
N LEU A 25 -21.42 3.89 1.27
CA LEU A 25 -21.69 2.84 2.24
C LEU A 25 -22.13 1.56 1.53
N VAL A 26 -21.61 0.41 1.93
CA VAL A 26 -22.03 -0.90 1.42
C VAL A 26 -22.26 -1.87 2.57
N SER A 27 -23.20 -2.80 2.40
CA SER A 27 -23.41 -3.86 3.38
C SER A 27 -22.84 -5.19 2.89
N CYS A 28 -22.27 -5.98 3.80
CA CYS A 28 -21.97 -7.38 3.58
C CYS A 28 -22.70 -8.16 4.67
N HIS A 29 -23.83 -8.78 4.31
CA HIS A 29 -24.76 -9.41 5.25
C HIS A 29 -25.27 -8.37 6.26
N ARG A 30 -24.88 -8.51 7.53
CA ARG A 30 -25.27 -7.60 8.62
C ARG A 30 -24.28 -6.46 8.87
N ARG A 31 -23.08 -6.53 8.30
CA ARG A 31 -22.01 -5.58 8.58
C ARG A 31 -22.06 -4.44 7.57
N LEU A 32 -21.94 -3.22 8.07
CA LEU A 32 -21.89 -2.00 7.27
C LEU A 32 -20.45 -1.49 7.16
N TYR A 33 -20.06 -1.10 5.95
CA TYR A 33 -18.72 -0.61 5.65
C TYR A 33 -18.79 0.75 4.94
N ASP A 34 -17.93 1.68 5.34
CA ASP A 34 -17.80 3.00 4.71
C ASP A 34 -16.58 3.02 3.77
N LEU A 35 -16.84 2.80 2.49
CA LEU A 35 -15.82 2.76 1.45
C LEU A 35 -15.55 4.14 0.85
N SER A 36 -16.08 5.24 1.40
CA SER A 36 -15.94 6.60 0.82
C SER A 36 -14.48 6.99 0.57
N GLY A 37 -13.57 6.62 1.48
CA GLY A 37 -12.12 6.81 1.31
C GLY A 37 -11.48 5.82 0.33
N PHE A 38 -12.00 4.60 0.26
CA PHE A 38 -11.48 3.52 -0.57
C PHE A 38 -11.89 3.59 -2.05
N VAL A 39 -12.96 4.32 -2.38
CA VAL A 39 -13.56 4.32 -3.73
C VAL A 39 -12.53 4.54 -4.85
N ARG A 40 -11.54 5.41 -4.62
CA ARG A 40 -10.50 5.77 -5.60
C ARG A 40 -9.36 4.75 -5.70
N LEU A 41 -9.18 3.92 -4.67
CA LEU A 41 -8.14 2.90 -4.57
C LEU A 41 -8.60 1.53 -5.07
N HIS A 42 -9.90 1.38 -5.38
CA HIS A 42 -10.49 0.12 -5.80
C HIS A 42 -9.97 -0.33 -7.19
N PRO A 43 -9.34 -1.51 -7.31
CA PRO A 43 -8.77 -2.00 -8.58
C PRO A 43 -9.80 -2.21 -9.69
N GLY A 44 -11.06 -2.49 -9.34
CA GLY A 44 -12.17 -2.63 -10.29
C GLY A 44 -12.79 -1.29 -10.74
N GLY A 45 -12.26 -0.17 -10.26
CA GLY A 45 -12.72 1.18 -10.59
C GLY A 45 -13.79 1.73 -9.64
N GLU A 46 -13.81 3.06 -9.52
CA GLU A 46 -14.69 3.84 -8.64
C GLU A 46 -16.18 3.68 -8.97
N GLN A 47 -16.52 3.60 -10.27
CA GLN A 47 -17.91 3.57 -10.72
C GLN A 47 -18.66 2.31 -10.25
N LEU A 48 -17.97 1.19 -10.08
CA LEU A 48 -18.55 -0.08 -9.64
C LEU A 48 -19.02 0.00 -8.18
N LEU A 49 -18.20 0.60 -7.31
CA LEU A 49 -18.56 0.80 -5.90
C LEU A 49 -19.68 1.83 -5.75
N ARG A 50 -19.60 2.96 -6.46
CA ARG A 50 -20.65 4.00 -6.41
C ARG A 50 -22.02 3.50 -6.88
N ARG A 51 -22.06 2.62 -7.90
CA ARG A 51 -23.32 2.00 -8.37
C ARG A 51 -23.94 1.06 -7.33
N ARG A 52 -23.13 0.49 -6.45
CA ARG A 52 -23.55 -0.44 -5.39
C ARG A 52 -23.66 0.23 -4.02
N ALA A 53 -23.47 1.55 -3.93
CA ALA A 53 -23.63 2.29 -2.69
C ALA A 53 -25.07 2.16 -2.17
N GLY A 54 -25.22 1.85 -0.89
CA GLY A 54 -26.50 1.60 -0.22
C GLY A 54 -27.12 0.23 -0.54
N THR A 55 -26.36 -0.70 -1.10
CA THR A 55 -26.84 -2.07 -1.38
C THR A 55 -25.96 -3.12 -0.72
N ASP A 56 -26.48 -4.34 -0.65
CA ASP A 56 -25.71 -5.50 -0.21
C ASP A 56 -24.77 -6.01 -1.32
N VAL A 57 -23.50 -6.18 -0.95
CA VAL A 57 -22.42 -6.60 -1.83
C VAL A 57 -21.90 -7.99 -1.51
N SER A 58 -22.51 -8.76 -0.60
CA SER A 58 -22.06 -10.12 -0.27
C SER A 58 -21.95 -11.01 -1.50
N ALA A 59 -23.01 -11.05 -2.33
CA ALA A 59 -23.01 -11.80 -3.57
C ALA A 59 -21.97 -11.26 -4.58
N ALA A 60 -21.71 -9.96 -4.57
CA ALA A 60 -20.74 -9.33 -5.46
C ALA A 60 -19.29 -9.63 -5.06
N LEU A 61 -19.02 -9.82 -3.77
CA LEU A 61 -17.72 -10.22 -3.23
C LEU A 61 -17.36 -11.64 -3.70
N ASP A 62 -18.34 -12.54 -3.67
CA ASP A 62 -18.16 -13.94 -4.05
C ASP A 62 -18.22 -14.18 -5.57
N GLY A 63 -18.74 -13.21 -6.32
CA GLY A 63 -18.81 -13.18 -7.78
C GLY A 63 -20.11 -13.77 -8.35
N PRO A 64 -20.39 -13.61 -9.66
CA PRO A 64 -19.58 -13.00 -10.74
C PRO A 64 -19.61 -11.45 -10.79
N PRO A 65 -18.62 -10.75 -11.42
CA PRO A 65 -17.67 -11.21 -12.47
C PRO A 65 -16.29 -11.70 -11.99
N HIS A 66 -15.86 -11.40 -10.78
CA HIS A 66 -14.64 -11.95 -10.19
C HIS A 66 -14.84 -12.17 -8.69
N ARG A 67 -14.22 -13.22 -8.17
CA ARG A 67 -14.25 -13.54 -6.74
C ARG A 67 -13.10 -12.82 -6.04
N HIS A 68 -13.42 -12.12 -4.97
CA HIS A 68 -12.42 -11.42 -4.16
C HIS A 68 -11.59 -12.42 -3.33
N SER A 69 -10.30 -12.15 -3.15
CA SER A 69 -9.41 -12.97 -2.32
C SER A 69 -9.67 -12.77 -0.82
N GLU A 70 -9.18 -13.67 0.03
CA GLU A 70 -9.29 -13.49 1.49
C GLU A 70 -8.62 -12.20 1.97
N ASN A 71 -7.54 -11.77 1.31
CA ASN A 71 -6.88 -10.50 1.62
C ASN A 71 -7.79 -9.30 1.32
N ALA A 72 -8.57 -9.35 0.24
CA ALA A 72 -9.54 -8.29 -0.07
C ALA A 72 -10.66 -8.23 0.97
N ARG A 73 -11.10 -9.37 1.53
CA ARG A 73 -12.05 -9.38 2.65
C ARG A 73 -11.43 -8.81 3.93
N ARG A 74 -10.17 -9.11 4.21
CA ARG A 74 -9.42 -8.51 5.33
C ARG A 74 -9.27 -6.98 5.17
N TRP A 75 -9.11 -6.48 3.95
CA TRP A 75 -9.13 -5.04 3.66
C TRP A 75 -10.49 -4.40 3.94
N LEU A 76 -11.59 -5.05 3.52
CA LEU A 76 -12.94 -4.56 3.76
C LEU A 76 -13.21 -4.34 5.26
N GLU A 77 -12.72 -5.23 6.13
CA GLU A 77 -12.86 -5.12 7.58
C GLU A 77 -12.26 -3.84 8.18
N GLN A 78 -11.31 -3.17 7.50
CA GLN A 78 -10.75 -1.89 7.95
C GLN A 78 -11.74 -0.74 7.85
N TYR A 79 -12.76 -0.88 7.00
CA TYR A 79 -13.79 0.12 6.71
C TYR A 79 -15.09 -0.14 7.48
N TYR A 80 -15.07 -1.08 8.43
CA TYR A 80 -16.25 -1.44 9.22
C TYR A 80 -16.69 -0.29 10.13
N VAL A 81 -17.98 0.09 10.04
CA VAL A 81 -18.57 1.18 10.84
C VAL A 81 -19.60 0.70 11.85
N GLY A 82 -20.21 -0.47 11.64
CA GLY A 82 -21.23 -1.01 12.54
C GLY A 82 -22.13 -2.05 11.88
N GLU A 83 -23.25 -2.36 12.52
CA GLU A 83 -24.21 -3.34 12.02
C GLU A 83 -25.51 -2.68 11.54
N ILE A 84 -26.23 -3.35 10.64
CA ILE A 84 -27.56 -2.94 10.24
C ILE A 84 -28.59 -3.45 11.26
N GLU A 85 -29.63 -2.65 11.51
CA GLU A 85 -30.71 -3.04 12.42
C GLU A 85 -31.44 -4.30 11.95
N PRO A 86 -31.77 -5.23 12.87
CA PRO A 86 -32.48 -6.46 12.53
C PRO A 86 -33.88 -6.14 12.00
N GLY A 87 -34.13 -6.45 10.73
CA GLY A 87 -35.38 -6.16 10.01
C GLY A 87 -35.19 -5.31 8.75
N ASP A 88 -34.09 -4.55 8.68
CA ASP A 88 -33.78 -3.68 7.54
C ASP A 88 -32.87 -4.36 6.49
N GLU A 89 -32.30 -5.53 6.80
CA GLU A 89 -31.42 -6.31 5.93
C GLU A 89 -32.04 -6.59 4.55
N GLN A 90 -33.33 -6.95 4.53
CA GLN A 90 -34.04 -7.25 3.29
C GLN A 90 -34.22 -6.01 2.40
N GLN A 91 -34.31 -4.80 2.97
CA GLN A 91 -34.45 -3.57 2.19
C GLN A 91 -33.18 -3.24 1.40
N LEU A 92 -31.99 -3.56 1.94
CA LEU A 92 -30.70 -3.34 1.29
C LEU A 92 -30.37 -4.42 0.26
N LEU A 93 -30.82 -5.66 0.50
CA LEU A 93 -30.74 -6.78 -0.46
C LEU A 93 -31.63 -6.55 -1.70
N LEU A 94 -32.85 -6.03 -1.52
CA LEU A 94 -33.82 -5.80 -2.59
C LEU A 94 -33.53 -4.56 -3.46
N GLY A 95 -32.52 -3.75 -3.12
CA GLY A 95 -32.10 -2.57 -3.87
C GLY A 95 -31.63 -2.85 -5.30
N HIS A 96 -31.48 -4.12 -5.70
CA HIS A 96 -31.04 -4.53 -7.03
C HIS A 96 -32.08 -4.35 -8.16
N GLY A 97 -33.33 -4.00 -7.84
CA GLY A 97 -34.43 -3.89 -8.82
C GLY A 97 -34.69 -2.51 -9.42
N LYS A 98 -34.14 -1.44 -8.84
CA LYS A 98 -34.20 -0.10 -9.42
C LYS A 98 -32.79 0.44 -9.43
N GLY A 99 -32.14 0.40 -10.60
CA GLY A 99 -30.98 1.25 -10.83
C GLY A 99 -31.38 2.65 -10.38
N PHE A 100 -30.79 3.13 -9.29
CA PHE A 100 -30.91 4.51 -8.89
C PHE A 100 -30.24 5.29 -10.01
N ALA A 101 -31.07 5.74 -10.96
CA ALA A 101 -30.71 6.78 -11.89
C ALA A 101 -30.08 7.86 -11.03
N ALA A 102 -28.79 8.10 -11.24
CA ALA A 102 -28.13 9.30 -10.78
C ALA A 102 -28.98 10.45 -11.32
N GLN A 103 -29.88 10.98 -10.48
CA GLN A 103 -30.54 12.22 -10.78
C GLN A 103 -29.41 13.23 -10.91
N LYS A 104 -29.34 13.88 -12.08
CA LYS A 104 -28.42 15.00 -12.34
C LYS A 104 -28.43 15.89 -11.09
N PRO A 105 -27.25 16.27 -10.55
CA PRO A 105 -27.24 17.16 -9.40
C PRO A 105 -27.94 18.46 -9.80
N ALA A 106 -29.01 18.79 -9.08
CA ALA A 106 -29.63 20.09 -9.15
C ALA A 106 -28.56 21.13 -8.80
N ALA A 107 -28.52 22.21 -9.58
CA ALA A 107 -27.48 23.23 -9.61
C ALA A 107 -27.44 24.13 -8.34
N ALA A 108 -27.26 23.54 -7.17
CA ALA A 108 -27.25 24.24 -5.87
C ALA A 108 -26.08 23.80 -4.95
N ALA A 109 -24.94 23.39 -5.52
CA ALA A 109 -23.70 23.14 -4.78
C ALA A 109 -22.46 23.69 -5.49
N ALA A 110 -22.61 24.83 -6.17
CA ALA A 110 -21.52 25.49 -6.91
C ALA A 110 -20.59 26.35 -6.02
N GLN A 111 -20.67 26.26 -4.69
CA GLN A 111 -19.80 26.99 -3.79
C GLN A 111 -19.43 26.10 -2.61
N LEU A 112 -18.35 25.31 -2.73
CA LEU A 112 -17.45 24.97 -1.60
C LEU A 112 -16.27 24.02 -1.91
N CYS A 113 -15.92 23.74 -3.17
CA CYS A 113 -14.74 22.90 -3.45
C CYS A 113 -13.81 23.51 -4.52
N ALA A 114 -13.25 24.68 -4.22
CA ALA A 114 -11.94 25.05 -4.75
C ALA A 114 -10.89 24.47 -3.79
N TRP A 115 -10.36 23.29 -4.08
CA TRP A 115 -9.26 22.71 -3.30
C TRP A 115 -7.97 22.79 -4.09
N HIS A 116 -7.11 23.67 -3.59
CA HIS A 116 -5.71 23.90 -3.93
C HIS A 116 -4.87 22.66 -3.58
N TRP A 117 -3.87 22.33 -4.41
CA TRP A 117 -3.03 21.14 -4.25
C TRP A 117 -1.85 21.44 -3.34
N ASP A 118 -2.00 21.21 -2.03
CA ASP A 118 -0.89 21.20 -1.08
C ASP A 118 -0.93 19.93 -0.21
N GLY A 119 -0.22 18.89 -0.65
CA GLY A 119 0.73 18.11 0.17
C GLY A 119 0.34 17.40 1.49
N LEU A 120 -0.87 17.50 2.04
CA LEU A 120 -1.24 16.78 3.28
C LEU A 120 -2.65 16.18 3.19
N TRP A 121 -2.73 14.87 2.96
CA TRP A 121 -3.98 14.12 3.14
C TRP A 121 -3.94 13.40 4.49
N VAL A 122 -4.66 13.97 5.47
CA VAL A 122 -5.11 13.26 6.67
C VAL A 122 -6.63 13.14 6.58
N PRO A 123 -7.20 11.95 6.31
CA PRO A 123 -8.64 11.75 6.46
C PRO A 123 -9.00 11.92 7.94
N GLN A 124 -9.70 13.00 8.27
CA GLN A 124 -10.07 13.37 9.65
C GLN A 124 -11.10 12.43 10.32
N HIS A 125 -11.48 11.32 9.67
CA HIS A 125 -12.56 10.43 10.12
C HIS A 125 -12.13 9.02 10.56
N CYS A 126 -10.84 8.73 10.74
CA CYS A 126 -10.39 7.50 11.40
C CYS A 126 -10.08 7.75 12.89
N LYS A 127 -11.06 8.23 13.68
CA LYS A 127 -10.81 8.50 15.11
C LYS A 127 -11.18 7.39 16.08
N HIS A 128 -12.00 6.39 15.75
CA HIS A 128 -12.28 5.33 16.72
C HIS A 128 -12.80 4.05 16.07
N CYS A 129 -11.88 3.24 15.52
CA CYS A 129 -12.08 1.80 15.38
C CYS A 129 -10.80 1.13 15.86
N LEU A 130 -10.61 1.07 17.19
CA LEU A 130 -9.77 0.04 17.79
C LEU A 130 -10.47 -1.28 17.46
N LEU A 131 -10.13 -1.89 16.32
CA LEU A 131 -10.44 -3.28 16.12
C LEU A 131 -9.87 -4.00 17.34
N PRO A 132 -10.62 -4.90 18.02
CA PRO A 132 -10.16 -5.60 19.23
C PRO A 132 -8.88 -6.46 19.06
N GLN A 133 -8.20 -6.36 17.91
CA GLN A 133 -7.05 -7.17 17.49
C GLN A 133 -5.92 -6.32 16.85
N ASP A 134 -5.90 -5.00 17.02
CA ASP A 134 -4.74 -4.20 16.62
C ASP A 134 -3.55 -4.56 17.54
N LEU A 135 -2.60 -5.36 17.03
CA LEU A 135 -1.40 -5.80 17.77
C LEU A 135 -0.43 -4.66 18.09
N VAL A 136 -0.59 -3.50 17.45
CA VAL A 136 0.31 -2.35 17.54
C VAL A 136 -0.51 -1.07 17.70
N ASP A 137 0.02 -0.12 18.47
CA ASP A 137 -0.57 1.20 18.66
C ASP A 137 -0.22 2.13 17.49
N TRP A 138 -1.19 2.35 16.62
CA TRP A 138 -1.08 3.21 15.43
C TRP A 138 -0.92 4.71 15.73
N GLN A 139 -1.19 5.14 16.97
CA GLN A 139 -1.00 6.54 17.37
C GLN A 139 0.46 6.84 17.71
N LYS A 140 1.25 5.79 17.95
CA LYS A 140 2.67 5.86 18.29
C LYS A 140 3.52 5.38 17.10
N PRO A 141 4.80 5.79 17.03
CA PRO A 141 5.67 5.35 15.97
C PRO A 141 5.91 3.84 16.02
N LEU A 142 5.82 3.20 14.87
CA LEU A 142 5.76 1.74 14.77
C LEU A 142 7.13 1.08 14.94
N LEU A 143 8.22 1.75 14.56
CA LEU A 143 9.53 1.11 14.39
C LEU A 143 9.95 0.27 15.61
N TRP A 144 9.86 0.86 16.80
CA TRP A 144 10.26 0.19 18.04
C TRP A 144 9.17 -0.69 18.66
N GLN A 145 7.93 -0.60 18.18
CA GLN A 145 6.84 -1.47 18.62
C GLN A 145 6.89 -2.83 17.90
N VAL A 146 7.27 -2.81 16.62
CA VAL A 146 7.22 -3.98 15.72
C VAL A 146 8.11 -5.13 16.20
N GLY A 147 9.25 -4.84 16.82
CA GLY A 147 10.12 -5.88 17.35
C GLY A 147 9.50 -6.72 18.48
N TYR A 148 8.46 -6.23 19.17
CA TYR A 148 7.77 -6.95 20.25
C TYR A 148 6.70 -7.93 19.75
N LEU A 149 6.37 -7.95 18.46
CA LEU A 149 5.33 -8.83 17.90
C LEU A 149 5.74 -10.31 17.91
N GLY A 150 7.05 -10.60 17.90
CA GLY A 150 7.58 -11.96 17.93
C GLY A 150 6.98 -12.84 16.84
N GLU A 151 6.32 -13.93 17.23
CA GLU A 151 5.73 -14.91 16.31
C GLU A 151 4.58 -14.34 15.45
N LYS A 152 3.89 -13.31 15.94
CA LYS A 152 2.77 -12.69 15.21
C LYS A 152 3.22 -11.72 14.13
N TYR A 153 4.52 -11.42 14.07
CA TYR A 153 5.08 -10.45 13.13
C TYR A 153 4.87 -10.85 11.67
N ASP A 154 5.17 -12.12 11.32
CA ASP A 154 5.12 -12.60 9.94
C ASP A 154 3.70 -12.49 9.36
N GLU A 155 2.67 -12.85 10.13
CA GLU A 155 1.30 -12.69 9.66
C GLU A 155 0.89 -11.21 9.61
N TRP A 156 1.27 -10.43 10.63
CA TRP A 156 0.89 -9.01 10.71
C TRP A 156 1.50 -8.16 9.61
N VAL A 157 2.76 -8.38 9.23
CA VAL A 157 3.45 -7.54 8.24
C VAL A 157 2.90 -7.72 6.83
N HIS A 158 2.43 -8.93 6.48
CA HIS A 158 1.85 -9.23 5.17
C HIS A 158 0.35 -8.88 5.08
N GLN A 159 -0.27 -8.47 6.19
CA GLN A 159 -1.62 -7.95 6.19
C GLN A 159 -1.58 -6.47 5.82
N PRO A 160 -2.04 -6.07 4.63
CA PRO A 160 -1.85 -4.70 4.18
C PRO A 160 -2.90 -3.80 4.85
N VAL A 161 -2.53 -2.56 5.18
CA VAL A 161 -3.36 -1.63 5.95
C VAL A 161 -3.37 -0.26 5.30
N ASP A 162 -4.56 0.30 5.09
CA ASP A 162 -4.73 1.65 4.54
C ASP A 162 -4.81 2.70 5.66
N ARG A 163 -3.69 2.86 6.38
CA ARG A 163 -3.56 3.85 7.47
C ARG A 163 -2.21 4.58 7.35
N PRO A 164 -2.14 5.88 7.71
CA PRO A 164 -0.87 6.59 7.70
C PRO A 164 0.10 5.96 8.71
N ILE A 165 1.22 5.44 8.22
CA ILE A 165 2.28 4.86 9.04
C ILE A 165 3.27 5.96 9.44
N ARG A 166 3.50 6.11 10.75
CA ARG A 166 4.60 6.90 11.32
C ARG A 166 5.68 5.96 11.85
N LEU A 167 6.92 6.14 11.42
CA LEU A 167 8.03 5.27 11.81
C LEU A 167 8.79 5.82 13.03
N PHE A 168 8.99 7.14 13.10
CA PHE A 168 9.83 7.76 14.13
C PHE A 168 9.06 8.78 14.99
N HIS A 169 9.52 8.95 16.23
CA HIS A 169 9.01 10.01 17.11
C HIS A 169 9.37 11.40 16.58
N SER A 170 10.62 11.59 16.10
CA SER A 170 11.10 12.88 15.62
C SER A 170 10.62 13.17 14.20
N ASP A 171 10.11 14.38 13.97
CA ASP A 171 9.67 14.84 12.66
C ASP A 171 10.83 14.89 11.64
N PHE A 172 12.05 15.13 12.11
CA PHE A 172 13.25 15.11 11.26
C PHE A 172 13.57 13.70 10.73
N LEU A 173 13.52 12.69 11.59
CA LEU A 173 13.77 11.30 11.17
C LEU A 173 12.63 10.78 10.29
N GLU A 174 11.40 11.18 10.60
CA GLU A 174 10.21 10.87 9.81
C GLU A 174 10.25 11.51 8.41
N PHE A 175 10.88 12.68 8.28
CA PHE A 175 11.16 13.29 6.98
C PHE A 175 12.15 12.46 6.16
N LEU A 176 13.23 11.97 6.78
CA LEU A 176 14.23 11.14 6.11
C LEU A 176 13.69 9.78 5.65
N SER A 177 12.64 9.25 6.29
CA SER A 177 12.02 8.00 5.87
C SER A 177 11.10 8.13 4.64
N LYS A 178 10.70 9.34 4.27
CA LYS A 178 9.78 9.58 3.15
C LYS A 178 10.55 9.88 1.88
N THR A 179 10.73 8.86 1.05
CA THR A 179 11.44 8.99 -0.22
C THR A 179 10.45 9.02 -1.38
N ALA A 180 10.40 10.14 -2.11
CA ALA A 180 9.58 10.24 -3.33
C ALA A 180 10.21 9.46 -4.49
N TRP A 181 9.37 8.93 -5.39
CA TRP A 181 9.81 8.07 -6.50
C TRP A 181 10.89 8.71 -7.41
N TYR A 182 10.82 10.03 -7.61
CA TYR A 182 11.77 10.75 -8.48
C TYR A 182 13.16 10.93 -7.85
N VAL A 183 13.30 10.77 -6.52
CA VAL A 183 14.59 10.90 -5.82
C VAL A 183 15.58 9.87 -6.31
N VAL A 184 15.12 8.64 -6.62
CA VAL A 184 15.95 7.56 -7.16
C VAL A 184 16.63 8.01 -8.46
N PHE A 185 15.87 8.56 -9.40
CA PHE A 185 16.44 9.05 -10.67
C PHE A 185 17.33 10.27 -10.48
N MET A 186 16.90 11.23 -9.65
CA MET A 186 17.66 12.44 -9.39
C MET A 186 19.06 12.16 -8.85
N VAL A 187 19.19 11.19 -7.93
CA VAL A 187 20.46 10.84 -7.29
C VAL A 187 21.28 9.90 -8.16
N TRP A 188 20.67 8.81 -8.66
CA TRP A 188 21.44 7.73 -9.28
C TRP A 188 21.74 7.97 -10.76
N THR A 189 20.91 8.71 -11.50
CA THR A 189 21.19 8.98 -12.93
C THR A 189 22.50 9.76 -13.14
N PRO A 190 22.79 10.86 -12.42
CA PRO A 190 24.09 11.54 -12.53
C PRO A 190 25.27 10.64 -12.18
N VAL A 191 25.13 9.79 -11.16
CA VAL A 191 26.16 8.82 -10.75
C VAL A 191 26.44 7.82 -11.86
N VAL A 192 25.39 7.22 -12.44
CA VAL A 192 25.51 6.27 -13.55
C VAL A 192 26.16 6.92 -14.78
N LEU A 193 25.77 8.15 -15.12
CA LEU A 193 26.36 8.90 -16.25
C LEU A 193 27.84 9.22 -16.00
N TYR A 194 28.20 9.68 -14.82
CA TYR A 194 29.58 9.99 -14.45
C TYR A 194 30.46 8.73 -14.47
N LEU A 195 30.02 7.65 -13.84
CA LEU A 195 30.76 6.38 -13.83
C LEU A 195 30.88 5.77 -15.23
N SER A 196 29.84 5.92 -16.06
CA SER A 196 29.87 5.50 -17.46
C SER A 196 30.89 6.31 -18.26
N TRP A 197 30.94 7.63 -18.07
CA TRP A 197 31.93 8.51 -18.69
C TRP A 197 33.37 8.15 -18.27
N VAL A 198 33.62 7.98 -16.97
CA VAL A 198 34.93 7.57 -16.44
C VAL A 198 35.34 6.21 -17.01
N SER A 199 34.41 5.25 -17.08
CA SER A 199 34.68 3.92 -17.63
C SER A 199 35.01 3.98 -19.13
N TYR A 200 34.23 4.75 -19.91
CA TYR A 200 34.45 4.91 -21.34
C TYR A 200 35.80 5.60 -21.64
N THR A 201 36.10 6.68 -20.94
CA THR A 201 37.36 7.43 -21.12
C THR A 201 38.57 6.60 -20.73
N SER A 202 38.48 5.79 -19.67
CA SER A 202 39.53 4.83 -19.28
C SER A 202 39.77 3.77 -20.36
N LEU A 203 38.70 3.16 -20.91
CA LEU A 203 38.81 2.19 -22.01
C LEU A 203 39.34 2.82 -23.31
N ALA A 204 39.05 4.11 -23.54
CA ALA A 204 39.53 4.83 -24.71
C ALA A 204 41.05 5.09 -24.69
N GLN A 205 41.69 5.05 -23.51
CA GLN A 205 43.15 5.17 -23.40
C GLN A 205 43.89 3.93 -23.94
N GLY A 206 43.19 2.81 -24.18
CA GLY A 206 43.76 1.62 -24.82
C GLY A 206 44.71 0.78 -23.95
N ASN A 207 44.92 1.18 -22.69
CA ASN A 207 45.84 0.53 -21.76
C ASN A 207 45.18 -0.57 -20.91
N THR A 208 43.86 -0.73 -21.00
CA THR A 208 43.07 -1.70 -20.23
C THR A 208 43.19 -3.11 -20.81
N ARG A 209 43.86 -3.99 -20.07
CA ARG A 209 44.02 -5.41 -20.41
C ARG A 209 43.39 -6.29 -19.35
N LEU A 210 42.52 -7.22 -19.75
CA LEU A 210 42.00 -8.26 -18.86
C LEU A 210 43.08 -9.29 -18.57
N PHE A 211 43.01 -9.91 -17.38
CA PHE A 211 43.90 -10.98 -16.91
C PHE A 211 45.39 -10.66 -16.76
N SER A 212 45.77 -9.38 -16.84
CA SER A 212 47.16 -8.94 -16.64
C SER A 212 47.76 -9.34 -15.29
N SER A 213 46.93 -9.63 -14.28
CA SER A 213 47.37 -10.05 -12.94
C SER A 213 47.64 -11.55 -12.81
N PHE A 214 47.17 -12.39 -13.74
CA PHE A 214 47.27 -13.85 -13.62
C PHE A 214 48.28 -14.46 -14.60
N THR A 215 48.31 -14.02 -15.86
CA THR A 215 49.32 -14.47 -16.85
C THR A 215 49.60 -13.36 -17.86
N THR A 216 50.87 -13.05 -18.13
CA THR A 216 51.27 -12.02 -19.10
C THR A 216 51.07 -12.46 -20.56
N GLU A 217 50.92 -13.75 -20.84
CA GLU A 217 50.78 -14.32 -22.19
C GLU A 217 49.36 -14.22 -22.76
N TYR A 218 48.32 -14.19 -21.92
CA TYR A 218 46.92 -14.22 -22.36
C TYR A 218 46.16 -12.93 -22.01
N SER A 219 46.82 -11.78 -22.11
CA SER A 219 46.18 -10.49 -21.84
C SER A 219 45.29 -10.07 -23.02
N ILE A 220 43.97 -10.01 -22.82
CA ILE A 220 43.03 -9.58 -23.86
C ILE A 220 42.83 -8.06 -23.74
N PRO A 221 43.17 -7.25 -24.78
CA PRO A 221 42.96 -5.81 -24.76
C PRO A 221 41.45 -5.51 -24.83
N VAL A 222 40.94 -4.71 -23.89
CA VAL A 222 39.54 -4.28 -23.89
C VAL A 222 39.46 -2.90 -24.50
N HIS A 223 38.91 -2.84 -25.71
CA HIS A 223 38.70 -1.59 -26.44
C HIS A 223 37.39 -0.90 -25.99
N LYS A 224 37.26 0.41 -26.23
CA LYS A 224 36.06 1.20 -25.88
C LYS A 224 34.73 0.65 -26.41
N TYR A 225 34.75 -0.14 -27.50
CA TYR A 225 33.55 -0.75 -28.08
C TYR A 225 32.95 -1.86 -27.21
N TYR A 226 33.69 -2.39 -26.25
CA TYR A 226 33.19 -3.36 -25.28
C TYR A 226 32.34 -2.73 -24.17
N PHE A 227 32.41 -1.40 -23.99
CA PHE A 227 31.65 -0.69 -22.98
C PHE A 227 30.14 -1.03 -22.97
N PRO A 228 29.39 -0.92 -24.09
CA PRO A 228 27.96 -1.27 -24.09
C PRO A 228 27.68 -2.73 -23.69
N PHE A 229 28.57 -3.67 -24.04
CA PHE A 229 28.42 -5.07 -23.66
C PHE A 229 28.66 -5.29 -22.17
N ILE A 230 29.68 -4.64 -21.60
CA ILE A 230 29.97 -4.68 -20.16
C ILE A 230 28.82 -4.04 -19.38
N PHE A 231 28.29 -2.91 -19.87
CA PHE A 231 27.14 -2.24 -19.27
C PHE A 231 25.90 -3.14 -19.29
N LEU A 232 25.61 -3.78 -20.43
CA LEU A 232 24.49 -4.71 -20.57
C LEU A 232 24.64 -5.94 -19.67
N LEU A 233 25.85 -6.50 -19.58
CA LEU A 233 26.15 -7.59 -18.65
C LEU A 233 25.89 -7.15 -17.20
N GLY A 234 26.27 -5.92 -16.84
CA GLY A 234 25.94 -5.32 -15.54
C GLY A 234 24.44 -5.26 -15.28
N MET A 235 23.63 -4.88 -16.27
CA MET A 235 22.16 -4.88 -16.16
C MET A 235 21.57 -6.28 -15.94
N ILE A 236 22.14 -7.31 -16.60
CA ILE A 236 21.73 -8.71 -16.40
C ILE A 236 22.15 -9.22 -15.03
N LEU A 237 23.36 -8.89 -14.58
CA LEU A 237 23.82 -9.25 -13.23
C LEU A 237 23.00 -8.55 -12.15
N TRP A 238 22.56 -7.30 -12.40
CA TRP A 238 21.64 -6.60 -11.53
C TRP A 238 20.32 -7.35 -11.40
N SER A 239 19.71 -7.83 -12.48
CA SER A 239 18.43 -8.56 -12.38
C SER A 239 18.57 -9.87 -11.60
N LEU A 240 19.71 -10.57 -11.73
CA LEU A 240 20.02 -11.72 -10.88
C LEU A 240 20.19 -11.30 -9.42
N LEU A 241 20.95 -10.25 -9.14
CA LEU A 241 21.18 -9.74 -7.79
C LEU A 241 19.88 -9.30 -7.12
N GLU A 242 19.01 -8.60 -7.86
CA GLU A 242 17.68 -8.19 -7.42
C GLU A 242 16.86 -9.40 -6.98
N TYR A 243 16.83 -10.46 -7.79
CA TYR A 243 16.14 -11.70 -7.44
C TYR A 243 16.67 -12.32 -6.15
N LEU A 244 18.00 -12.41 -6.01
CA LEU A 244 18.63 -13.00 -4.82
C LEU A 244 18.36 -12.17 -3.56
N ILE A 245 18.52 -10.85 -3.62
CA ILE A 245 18.25 -9.96 -2.48
C ILE A 245 16.76 -10.02 -2.13
N HIS A 246 15.87 -9.92 -3.11
CA HIS A 246 14.43 -9.93 -2.85
C HIS A 246 13.98 -11.25 -2.22
N ARG A 247 14.42 -12.39 -2.78
CA ARG A 247 14.02 -13.71 -2.30
C ARG A 247 14.63 -14.08 -0.94
N PHE A 248 15.92 -13.80 -0.73
CA PHE A 248 16.66 -14.31 0.43
C PHE A 248 16.85 -13.29 1.55
N VAL A 249 16.89 -12.00 1.23
CA VAL A 249 17.08 -10.92 2.22
C VAL A 249 15.75 -10.27 2.57
N PHE A 250 14.99 -9.80 1.57
CA PHE A 250 13.74 -9.06 1.80
C PHE A 250 12.58 -9.95 2.25
N HIS A 251 12.53 -11.20 1.79
CA HIS A 251 11.56 -12.20 2.24
C HIS A 251 12.13 -13.22 3.25
N MET A 252 13.22 -12.85 3.94
CA MET A 252 13.71 -13.60 5.08
C MET A 252 12.65 -13.62 6.18
N LYS A 253 12.36 -14.78 6.76
CA LYS A 253 11.55 -14.88 7.98
C LYS A 253 12.44 -14.64 9.20
N PRO A 254 12.35 -13.48 9.88
CA PRO A 254 13.15 -13.25 11.07
C PRO A 254 12.73 -14.22 12.19
N PRO A 255 13.68 -14.78 12.96
CA PRO A 255 13.36 -15.59 14.12
C PRO A 255 12.61 -14.75 15.17
N ALA A 256 11.49 -15.30 15.66
CA ALA A 256 10.59 -14.62 16.60
C ALA A 256 11.24 -14.20 17.93
N SER A 257 12.36 -14.83 18.29
CA SER A 257 13.12 -14.50 19.51
C SER A 257 13.97 -13.23 19.40
N ASN A 258 14.22 -12.72 18.19
CA ASN A 258 15.15 -11.61 17.98
C ASN A 258 14.43 -10.31 17.57
N TYR A 259 14.23 -9.45 18.56
CA TYR A 259 13.66 -8.11 18.41
C TYR A 259 14.30 -7.26 17.31
N TYR A 260 15.63 -7.23 17.25
CA TYR A 260 16.37 -6.36 16.33
C TYR A 260 16.25 -6.83 14.89
N LEU A 261 16.24 -8.15 14.67
CA LEU A 261 16.14 -8.71 13.33
C LEU A 261 14.74 -8.52 12.74
N ILE A 262 13.70 -8.61 13.56
CA ILE A 262 12.33 -8.25 13.18
C ILE A 262 12.26 -6.77 12.78
N THR A 263 12.84 -5.88 13.60
CA THR A 263 12.86 -4.44 13.33
C THR A 263 13.62 -4.10 12.05
N LEU A 264 14.77 -4.74 11.82
CA LEU A 264 15.56 -4.57 10.61
C LEU A 264 14.80 -5.02 9.36
N HIS A 265 14.17 -6.20 9.41
CA HIS A 265 13.37 -6.71 8.30
C HIS A 265 12.19 -5.77 8.00
N PHE A 266 11.55 -5.19 9.04
CA PHE A 266 10.50 -4.19 8.86
C PHE A 266 10.98 -2.94 8.12
N LEU A 267 12.18 -2.44 8.45
CA LEU A 267 12.81 -1.31 7.74
C LEU A 267 13.19 -1.63 6.29
N LEU A 268 13.69 -2.83 6.02
CA LEU A 268 14.16 -3.20 4.68
C LEU A 268 13.01 -3.44 3.70
N HIS A 269 12.01 -4.24 4.09
CA HIS A 269 10.94 -4.65 3.18
C HIS A 269 9.57 -4.82 3.86
N GLY A 270 9.52 -5.05 5.17
CA GLY A 270 8.25 -5.26 5.86
C GLY A 270 7.27 -4.08 5.74
N GLN A 271 7.78 -2.84 5.79
CA GLN A 271 6.95 -1.65 5.56
C GLN A 271 6.32 -1.59 4.17
N HIS A 272 6.95 -2.19 3.15
CA HIS A 272 6.42 -2.20 1.78
C HIS A 272 5.27 -3.20 1.63
N HIS A 273 5.24 -4.26 2.43
CA HIS A 273 4.10 -5.17 2.51
C HIS A 273 2.94 -4.64 3.33
N LYS A 274 3.20 -3.64 4.18
CA LYS A 274 2.25 -3.13 5.15
C LYS A 274 1.43 -1.97 4.60
#